data_AF-Q2N7I8-F1
#
_entry.id   AF-Q2N7I8-F1
#
_cell.length_a   1.000
_cell.length_b   1.000
_cell.length_c   1.000
_cell.angle_alpha   90.00
_cell.angle_beta   90.00
_cell.angle_gamma   90.00
#
_symmetry.space_group_name_H-M   'P 1'
#
loop_
_entity.id
_entity.type
_entity.pdbx_description
1 polymer ?
#
loop_
_entity_poly.entity_id
_entity_poly.type
_entity_poly.pdbx_seq_one_letter_code
_entity_poly.pdbx_strand_id
1 'polypeptide(L)'
;MMRRGAALAGLSSLLVSAATLSAQSSAPEAGTYRGKCEYADRLVPFLGQGYTFWLCDELLVERKGDEGRFVFRSRDGRPAAFTGTWNEHALTVRHLRLGTQPALEVKGECKVFRATDRVAAVTCIVDRRGRGWAANFVPGDG
;
A
#
# COMPACT_ATOMS: atom_id res chain seq x y z
N MET A 1 70.96 36.06 11.69
CA MET A 1 70.45 34.84 12.33
C MET A 1 68.97 35.05 12.68
N MET A 2 68.08 34.17 12.19
CA MET A 2 66.72 33.81 12.72
C MET A 2 65.67 34.95 12.93
N ARG A 3 64.36 34.81 12.68
CA ARG A 3 63.47 33.72 12.24
C ARG A 3 62.13 34.34 11.77
N ARG A 4 61.47 33.62 10.87
CA ARG A 4 60.14 33.84 10.26
C ARG A 4 58.99 33.68 11.26
N GLY A 5 57.80 34.17 10.90
CA GLY A 5 56.53 33.70 11.46
C GLY A 5 55.29 34.33 10.81
N ALA A 6 54.93 33.84 9.61
CA ALA A 6 53.66 34.17 8.95
C ALA A 6 52.54 33.28 9.54
N ALA A 7 51.44 33.89 9.98
CA ALA A 7 50.24 33.17 10.40
C ALA A 7 49.28 33.07 9.22
N LEU A 8 49.13 31.86 8.67
CA LEU A 8 48.08 31.49 7.72
C LEU A 8 46.87 31.01 8.53
N ALA A 9 45.80 31.80 8.53
CA ALA A 9 44.50 31.38 9.07
C ALA A 9 43.81 30.48 8.03
N GLY A 10 43.74 29.18 8.33
CA GLY A 10 43.03 28.20 7.52
C GLY A 10 41.51 28.30 7.68
N LEU A 11 40.80 28.44 6.57
CA LEU A 11 39.35 28.29 6.48
C LEU A 11 39.02 26.79 6.42
N SER A 12 38.44 26.24 7.50
CA SER A 12 37.92 24.88 7.52
C SER A 12 36.51 24.84 6.93
N SER A 13 36.40 24.38 5.69
CA SER A 13 35.13 24.09 5.02
C SER A 13 34.51 22.82 5.62
N LEU A 14 33.39 22.96 6.33
CA LEU A 14 32.56 21.84 6.76
C LEU A 14 31.69 21.37 5.58
N LEU A 15 32.01 20.20 5.04
CA LEU A 15 31.17 19.48 4.08
C LEU A 15 29.99 18.86 4.84
N VAL A 16 28.80 19.47 4.73
CA VAL A 16 27.55 18.87 5.19
C VAL A 16 27.13 17.82 4.18
N SER A 17 27.33 16.54 4.49
CA SER A 17 26.78 15.42 3.72
C SER A 17 25.26 15.38 3.92
N ALA A 18 24.52 15.90 2.93
CA ALA A 18 23.07 15.70 2.82
C ALA A 18 22.80 14.21 2.53
N ALA A 19 22.54 13.44 3.58
CA ALA A 19 21.99 12.09 3.44
C ALA A 19 20.59 12.24 2.84
N THR A 20 20.46 11.93 1.54
CA THR A 20 19.17 11.76 0.90
C THR A 20 18.49 10.54 1.52
N LEU A 21 17.63 10.76 2.51
CA LEU A 21 16.68 9.75 2.96
C LEU A 21 15.78 9.42 1.76
N SER A 22 16.08 8.32 1.08
CA SER A 22 15.17 7.74 0.09
C SER A 22 13.91 7.32 0.84
N ALA A 23 12.84 8.09 0.68
CA ALA A 23 11.52 7.72 1.19
C ALA A 23 11.18 6.33 0.66
N GLN A 24 11.15 5.34 1.53
CA GLN A 24 10.74 3.99 1.15
C GLN A 24 9.29 4.07 0.71
N SER A 25 9.04 3.79 -0.57
CA SER A 25 7.67 3.79 -1.12
C SER A 25 6.83 2.78 -0.35
N SER A 26 5.76 3.26 0.30
CA SER A 26 4.80 2.42 1.00
C SER A 26 4.04 1.48 0.04
N ALA A 27 3.98 1.82 -1.25
CA ALA A 27 3.40 0.97 -2.27
C ALA A 27 4.21 -0.33 -2.45
N PRO A 28 3.54 -1.49 -2.60
CA PRO A 28 4.19 -2.74 -2.98
C PRO A 28 4.62 -2.68 -4.46
N GLU A 29 5.51 -3.60 -4.83
CA GLU A 29 5.88 -3.77 -6.24
C GLU A 29 4.66 -4.20 -7.06
N ALA A 30 4.59 -3.74 -8.32
CA ALA A 30 3.56 -4.21 -9.23
C ALA A 30 3.81 -5.68 -9.57
N GLY A 31 2.77 -6.50 -9.56
CA GLY A 31 2.92 -7.93 -9.78
C GLY A 31 1.79 -8.75 -9.18
N THR A 32 1.94 -10.07 -9.30
CA THR A 32 0.97 -11.04 -8.78
C THR A 32 1.52 -11.72 -7.54
N TYR A 33 0.72 -11.74 -6.48
CA TYR A 33 1.04 -12.35 -5.20
C TYR A 33 0.08 -13.50 -4.93
N ARG A 34 0.62 -14.66 -4.53
CA ARG A 34 -0.17 -15.82 -4.06
C ARG A 34 -0.36 -15.74 -2.54
N GLY A 35 -1.51 -16.20 -2.08
CA GLY A 35 -1.87 -16.16 -0.67
C GLY A 35 -3.35 -16.41 -0.48
N LYS A 36 -3.97 -15.77 0.51
CA LYS A 36 -5.42 -15.82 0.68
C LYS A 36 -5.97 -14.62 1.41
N CYS A 37 -7.25 -14.35 1.21
CA CYS A 37 -7.97 -13.37 2.02
C CYS A 37 -8.30 -13.97 3.38
N GLU A 38 -7.77 -13.38 4.45
CA GLU A 38 -7.99 -13.82 5.83
C GLU A 38 -8.64 -12.72 6.66
N TYR A 39 -9.53 -13.10 7.58
CA TYR A 39 -10.37 -12.15 8.31
C TYR A 39 -10.44 -12.45 9.81
N ALA A 40 -9.36 -13.00 10.36
CA ALA A 40 -9.20 -13.19 11.81
C ALA A 40 -9.43 -11.87 12.58
N ASP A 41 -9.40 -11.93 13.91
CA ASP A 41 -9.86 -10.96 14.93
C ASP A 41 -9.78 -9.44 14.64
N ARG A 42 -8.92 -9.00 13.73
CA ARG A 42 -8.77 -7.60 13.29
C ARG A 42 -10.01 -7.00 12.60
N LEU A 43 -10.97 -7.83 12.14
CA LEU A 43 -12.21 -7.33 11.54
C LEU A 43 -13.46 -7.50 12.40
N VAL A 44 -13.30 -7.95 13.65
CA VAL A 44 -14.36 -7.95 14.66
C VAL A 44 -15.14 -6.62 14.71
N PRO A 45 -14.51 -5.43 14.56
CA PRO A 45 -15.25 -4.17 14.54
C PRO A 45 -16.21 -4.01 13.35
N PHE A 46 -16.02 -4.71 12.23
CA PHE A 46 -16.82 -4.55 11.01
C PHE A 46 -17.92 -5.61 10.87
N LEU A 47 -17.91 -6.64 11.73
CA LEU A 47 -18.96 -7.67 11.76
C LEU A 47 -20.30 -7.03 12.18
N GLY A 48 -21.37 -7.33 11.45
CA GLY A 48 -22.70 -6.77 11.71
C GLY A 48 -22.93 -5.33 11.22
N GLN A 49 -21.91 -4.65 10.69
CA GLN A 49 -22.01 -3.26 10.20
C GLN A 49 -22.30 -3.15 8.69
N GLY A 50 -22.87 -4.19 8.07
CA GLY A 50 -23.22 -4.16 6.64
C GLY A 50 -22.02 -4.26 5.68
N TYR A 51 -20.89 -4.80 6.14
CA TYR A 51 -19.72 -5.07 5.31
C TYR A 51 -19.81 -6.41 4.58
N THR A 52 -19.47 -6.40 3.30
CA THR A 52 -19.23 -7.60 2.50
C THR A 52 -17.73 -7.91 2.46
N PHE A 53 -17.34 -9.11 2.86
CA PHE A 53 -15.96 -9.56 2.87
C PHE A 53 -15.64 -10.36 1.60
N TRP A 54 -14.60 -9.96 0.88
CA TRP A 54 -14.15 -10.61 -0.34
C TRP A 54 -13.20 -11.78 -0.08
N LEU A 55 -13.53 -12.97 -0.58
CA LEU A 55 -12.62 -14.12 -0.52
C LEU A 55 -11.68 -14.11 -1.74
N CYS A 56 -10.40 -14.40 -1.51
CA CYS A 56 -9.38 -14.39 -2.55
C CYS A 56 -8.28 -15.42 -2.27
N ASP A 57 -7.58 -15.84 -3.31
CA ASP A 57 -6.34 -16.64 -3.28
C ASP A 57 -5.19 -15.99 -4.06
N GLU A 58 -5.47 -14.86 -4.72
CA GLU A 58 -4.48 -14.10 -5.47
C GLU A 58 -4.73 -12.59 -5.33
N LEU A 59 -3.64 -11.83 -5.26
CA LEU A 59 -3.63 -10.38 -5.34
C LEU A 59 -2.78 -9.93 -6.53
N LEU A 60 -3.39 -9.18 -7.45
CA LEU A 60 -2.67 -8.44 -8.48
C LEU A 60 -2.55 -6.97 -8.08
N VAL A 61 -1.34 -6.44 -8.17
CA VAL A 61 -0.99 -5.04 -7.93
C VAL A 61 -0.61 -4.39 -9.26
N GLU A 62 -1.34 -3.35 -9.64
CA GLU A 62 -1.07 -2.54 -10.83
C GLU A 62 -0.76 -1.09 -10.42
N ARG A 63 0.16 -0.46 -11.15
CA ARG A 63 0.57 0.93 -10.87
C ARG A 63 0.87 1.70 -12.15
N LYS A 64 0.41 2.94 -12.22
CA LYS A 64 0.68 3.88 -13.32
C LYS A 64 0.79 5.30 -12.77
N GLY A 65 2.02 5.77 -12.59
CA GLY A 65 2.25 7.04 -11.90
C GLY A 65 1.80 6.97 -10.43
N ASP A 66 0.93 7.89 -10.04
CA ASP A 66 0.24 7.95 -8.75
C ASP A 66 -1.04 7.10 -8.71
N GLU A 67 -1.57 6.67 -9.85
CA GLU A 67 -2.69 5.73 -9.90
C GLU A 67 -2.24 4.33 -9.49
N GLY A 68 -3.04 3.68 -8.64
CA GLY A 68 -2.82 2.32 -8.19
C GLY A 68 -4.11 1.52 -8.21
N ARG A 69 -3.95 0.20 -8.37
CA ARG A 69 -5.06 -0.74 -8.36
C ARG A 69 -4.67 -2.05 -7.70
N PHE A 70 -5.52 -2.48 -6.78
CA PHE A 70 -5.46 -3.79 -6.15
C PHE A 70 -6.61 -4.66 -6.67
N VAL A 71 -6.28 -5.81 -7.25
CA VAL A 71 -7.27 -6.76 -7.74
C VAL A 71 -7.16 -8.06 -6.96
N PHE A 72 -8.13 -8.29 -6.09
CA PHE A 72 -8.26 -9.52 -5.31
C PHE A 72 -9.06 -10.52 -6.16
N ARG A 73 -8.46 -11.64 -6.53
CA ARG A 73 -9.15 -12.69 -7.31
C ARG A 73 -9.53 -13.84 -6.39
N SER A 74 -10.79 -14.25 -6.48
CA SER A 74 -11.29 -15.46 -5.85
C SER A 74 -10.87 -16.70 -6.64
N ARG A 75 -11.00 -17.86 -6.01
CA ARG A 75 -10.67 -19.17 -6.59
C ARG A 75 -11.41 -19.48 -7.88
N ASP A 76 -12.64 -18.96 -8.04
CA ASP A 76 -13.43 -19.06 -9.27
C ASP A 76 -13.10 -17.96 -10.31
N GLY A 77 -12.01 -17.21 -10.08
CA GLY A 77 -11.49 -16.19 -10.99
C GLY A 77 -12.22 -14.84 -10.93
N ARG A 78 -13.18 -14.65 -10.01
CA ARG A 78 -13.91 -13.37 -9.92
C ARG A 78 -13.00 -12.30 -9.30
N PRO A 79 -12.86 -11.12 -9.93
CA PRO A 79 -12.07 -10.04 -9.36
C PRO A 79 -12.89 -9.10 -8.47
N ALA A 80 -12.29 -8.58 -7.40
CA ALA A 80 -12.67 -7.32 -6.78
C ALA A 80 -11.51 -6.33 -6.95
N ALA A 81 -11.74 -5.26 -7.73
CA ALA A 81 -10.74 -4.27 -8.05
C ALA A 81 -10.99 -2.96 -7.33
N PHE A 82 -10.02 -2.54 -6.53
CA PHE A 82 -9.99 -1.28 -5.80
C PHE A 82 -9.01 -0.34 -6.51
N THR A 83 -9.52 0.75 -7.06
CA THR A 83 -8.71 1.72 -7.83
C THR A 83 -8.70 3.07 -7.14
N GLY A 84 -7.53 3.68 -7.09
CA GLY A 84 -7.31 4.92 -6.36
C GLY A 84 -6.01 5.61 -6.72
N THR A 85 -5.66 6.60 -5.90
CA THR A 85 -4.40 7.34 -5.99
C THR A 85 -3.57 7.08 -4.75
N TRP A 86 -2.29 6.79 -4.94
CA TRP A 86 -1.32 6.62 -3.87
C TRP A 86 -1.07 7.95 -3.16
N ASN A 87 -1.05 7.90 -1.84
CA ASN A 87 -0.37 8.88 -1.01
C ASN A 87 0.86 8.23 -0.35
N GLU A 88 1.49 8.92 0.59
CA GLU A 88 2.70 8.44 1.26
C GLU A 88 2.50 7.12 2.04
N HIS A 89 1.27 6.75 2.39
CA HIS A 89 1.00 5.65 3.32
C HIS A 89 -0.03 4.63 2.82
N ALA A 90 -0.91 5.01 1.89
CA ALA A 90 -2.06 4.23 1.48
C ALA A 90 -2.52 4.57 0.06
N LEU A 91 -3.29 3.68 -0.53
CA LEU A 91 -4.06 3.97 -1.74
C LEU A 91 -5.41 4.53 -1.32
N THR A 92 -5.70 5.81 -1.60
CA THR A 92 -7.04 6.37 -1.41
C THR A 92 -7.95 5.87 -2.52
N VAL A 93 -8.89 4.99 -2.18
CA VAL A 93 -9.76 4.31 -3.15
C VAL A 93 -10.94 5.21 -3.50
N ARG A 94 -11.21 5.33 -4.81
CA ARG A 94 -12.37 6.07 -5.35
C ARG A 94 -13.32 5.17 -6.12
N HIS A 95 -12.84 4.03 -6.62
CA HIS A 95 -13.63 3.09 -7.40
C HIS A 95 -13.48 1.66 -6.91
N LEU A 96 -14.60 0.96 -6.81
CA LEU A 96 -14.67 -0.48 -6.59
C LEU A 96 -15.37 -1.14 -7.78
N ARG A 97 -14.76 -2.17 -8.36
CA ARG A 97 -15.40 -3.00 -9.38
C ARG A 97 -15.45 -4.46 -8.93
N LEU A 98 -16.65 -5.04 -8.89
CA LEU A 98 -16.88 -6.44 -8.53
C LEU A 98 -17.21 -7.26 -9.78
N GLY A 99 -16.39 -8.24 -10.12
CA GLY A 99 -16.54 -9.04 -11.33
C GLY A 99 -16.47 -8.19 -12.60
N THR A 100 -17.44 -8.41 -13.48
CA THR A 100 -17.63 -7.68 -14.75
C THR A 100 -18.59 -6.49 -14.62
N GLN A 101 -19.07 -6.20 -13.40
CA GLN A 101 -20.00 -5.10 -13.18
C GLN A 101 -19.35 -3.73 -13.47
N PRO A 102 -20.14 -2.68 -13.73
CA PRO A 102 -19.63 -1.31 -13.76
C PRO A 102 -18.92 -0.94 -12.44
N ALA A 103 -17.95 -0.02 -12.54
CA ALA A 103 -17.28 0.52 -11.36
C ALA A 103 -18.27 1.34 -10.51
N LEU A 104 -18.17 1.16 -9.19
CA LEU A 104 -18.91 1.90 -8.19
C LEU A 104 -18.02 3.00 -7.62
N GLU A 105 -18.52 4.23 -7.54
CA GLU A 105 -17.87 5.28 -6.76
C GLU A 105 -18.00 4.97 -5.27
N VAL A 106 -16.87 4.91 -4.57
CA VAL A 106 -16.75 4.54 -3.16
C VAL A 106 -15.76 5.47 -2.46
N LYS A 107 -15.76 5.46 -1.13
CA LYS A 107 -14.74 6.13 -0.32
C LYS A 107 -14.03 5.09 0.55
N GLY A 108 -12.73 5.24 0.71
CA GLY A 108 -11.96 4.37 1.60
C GLY A 108 -10.49 4.30 1.21
N GLU A 109 -9.82 3.27 1.70
CA GLU A 109 -8.38 3.14 1.55
C GLU A 109 -7.94 1.68 1.44
N CYS A 110 -6.81 1.48 0.77
CA CYS A 110 -6.02 0.26 0.89
C CYS A 110 -4.70 0.54 1.58
N LYS A 111 -4.37 -0.24 2.60
CA LYS A 111 -3.12 -0.18 3.35
C LYS A 111 -2.29 -1.43 3.08
N VAL A 112 -0.99 -1.22 2.98
CA VAL A 112 -0.01 -2.31 2.85
C VAL A 112 0.77 -2.40 4.15
N PHE A 113 0.60 -3.54 4.83
CA PHE A 113 1.32 -3.86 6.04
C PHE A 113 2.59 -4.61 5.66
N ARG A 114 3.72 -4.21 6.23
CA ARG A 114 5.02 -4.83 5.99
C ARG A 114 5.56 -5.47 7.27
N ALA A 115 6.25 -6.59 7.11
CA ALA A 115 7.05 -7.21 8.15
C ALA A 115 8.50 -7.27 7.66
N THR A 116 9.37 -6.49 8.30
CA THR A 116 10.69 -6.16 7.74
C THR A 116 10.49 -5.54 6.35
N ASP A 117 10.91 -6.20 5.28
CA ASP A 117 10.84 -5.66 3.91
C ASP A 117 9.83 -6.38 3.00
N ARG A 118 9.05 -7.31 3.56
CA ARG A 118 8.06 -8.10 2.80
C ARG A 118 6.64 -7.63 3.09
N VAL A 119 5.77 -7.73 2.08
CA VAL A 119 4.33 -7.56 2.28
C VAL A 119 3.86 -8.61 3.27
N ALA A 120 3.28 -8.16 4.38
CA ALA A 120 2.66 -9.02 5.39
C ALA A 120 1.15 -9.11 5.17
N ALA A 121 0.52 -8.00 4.76
CA ALA A 121 -0.89 -7.99 4.35
C ALA A 121 -1.19 -6.78 3.44
N VAL A 122 -2.26 -6.90 2.65
CA VAL A 122 -2.89 -5.78 1.96
C VAL A 122 -4.36 -5.75 2.34
N THR A 123 -4.78 -4.68 3.02
CA THR A 123 -6.17 -4.51 3.48
C THR A 123 -6.80 -3.35 2.74
N CYS A 124 -7.90 -3.59 2.02
CA CYS A 124 -8.74 -2.58 1.42
C CYS A 124 -10.08 -2.53 2.15
N ILE A 125 -10.52 -1.33 2.54
CA ILE A 125 -11.83 -1.10 3.15
C ILE A 125 -12.44 0.11 2.46
N VAL A 126 -13.65 -0.05 1.93
CA VAL A 126 -14.39 1.02 1.27
C VAL A 126 -15.86 0.99 1.65
N ASP A 127 -16.50 2.13 1.58
CA ASP A 127 -17.94 2.29 1.80
C ASP A 127 -18.61 3.09 0.67
N ARG A 128 -19.92 2.87 0.55
CA ARG A 128 -20.83 3.72 -0.22
C ARG A 128 -22.19 3.71 0.45
N ARG A 129 -22.62 4.87 0.95
CA ARG A 129 -23.99 5.09 1.49
C ARG A 129 -24.40 4.02 2.53
N GLY A 130 -23.50 3.70 3.46
CA GLY A 130 -23.77 2.73 4.53
C GLY A 130 -23.62 1.26 4.14
N ARG A 131 -23.19 0.94 2.91
CA ARG A 131 -22.76 -0.41 2.52
C ARG A 131 -21.24 -0.45 2.41
N GLY A 132 -20.62 -1.41 3.09
CA GLY A 132 -19.17 -1.58 3.13
C GLY A 132 -18.67 -2.77 2.34
N TRP A 133 -17.42 -2.71 1.88
CA TRP A 133 -16.68 -3.83 1.31
C TRP A 133 -15.27 -3.85 1.88
N ALA A 134 -14.79 -5.05 2.20
CA ALA A 134 -13.44 -5.25 2.72
C ALA A 134 -12.74 -6.42 2.03
N ALA A 135 -11.44 -6.29 1.77
CA ALA A 135 -10.55 -7.33 1.28
C ALA A 135 -9.27 -7.30 2.12
N ASN A 136 -8.82 -8.44 2.65
CA ASN A 136 -7.59 -8.51 3.45
C ASN A 136 -6.73 -9.68 3.00
N PHE A 137 -5.80 -9.42 2.09
CA PHE A 137 -4.91 -10.43 1.55
C PHE A 137 -3.68 -10.63 2.44
N VAL A 138 -3.34 -11.88 2.71
CA VAL A 138 -2.12 -12.32 3.40
C VAL A 138 -1.33 -13.21 2.44
N PRO A 139 -0.07 -12.86 2.08
CA PRO A 139 0.77 -13.69 1.24
C PRO A 139 1.08 -15.05 1.86
N GLY A 140 1.18 -16.09 1.04
CA GLY A 140 1.51 -17.46 1.46
C GLY A 140 1.47 -18.44 0.30
N ASP A 141 1.79 -19.71 0.55
CA ASP A 141 1.95 -20.72 -0.50
C ASP A 141 0.63 -21.28 -1.09
N GLY A 142 -0.51 -20.75 -0.66
CA GLY A 142 -1.85 -21.19 -1.11
C GLY A 142 -2.39 -22.34 -0.29
#